data_AF-A0A6B2G6I2-F1
#
_entry.id   AF-A0A6B2G6I2-F1
#
_cell.length_a   1.000
_cell.length_b   1.000
_cell.length_c   1.000
_cell.angle_alpha   90.00
_cell.angle_beta   90.00
_cell.angle_gamma   90.00
#
_symmetry.space_group_name_H-M   'P 1'
#
loop_
_entity.id
_entity.type
_entity.pdbx_description
1 polymer ?
#
loop_
_entity_poly.entity_id
_entity_poly.type
_entity_poly.pdbx_seq_one_letter_code
_entity_poly.pdbx_strand_id
1 'polypeptide(L)'
;NLLLSFDSRVKIADFGLSIVFDENFFSFYTVTGSVGFCAPELLSKNSSDFNLHSLFISDIWSLGVTLYCLVYGNLPWTHKNVMEVIDNILNSIPIFPSEYITF
;
A
#
# COMPACT_ATOMS: atom_id res chain seq x y z
N ASN A 1 -3.30 -2.61 9.86
CA ASN A 1 -4.77 -2.73 9.68
C ASN A 1 -5.28 -4.15 9.50
N LEU A 2 -4.45 -5.18 9.76
CA LEU A 2 -4.89 -6.58 9.86
C LEU A 2 -4.73 -7.04 11.31
N LEU A 3 -5.82 -7.50 11.91
CA LEU A 3 -5.87 -7.99 13.29
C LEU A 3 -6.15 -9.49 13.30
N LEU A 4 -5.60 -10.21 14.27
CA LEU A 4 -5.87 -11.63 14.48
C LEU A 4 -6.88 -11.80 15.60
N SER A 5 -7.98 -12.49 15.33
CA SER A 5 -8.98 -12.83 16.34
C SER A 5 -8.57 -14.09 17.13
N PHE A 6 -9.22 -14.34 18.26
CA PHE A 6 -8.91 -15.47 19.16
C PHE A 6 -9.09 -16.84 18.50
N ASP A 7 -9.88 -16.91 17.44
CA ASP A 7 -10.18 -18.08 16.63
C ASP A 7 -9.29 -18.18 15.38
N SER A 8 -8.15 -17.49 15.39
CA SER A 8 -7.16 -17.47 14.30
C SER A 8 -7.69 -16.91 12.97
N ARG A 9 -8.77 -16.10 12.99
CA ARG A 9 -9.24 -15.39 11.79
C ARG A 9 -8.65 -13.99 11.69
N VAL A 10 -8.22 -13.63 10.47
CA VAL A 10 -7.80 -12.27 10.14
C VAL A 10 -9.03 -11.36 10.00
N LYS A 11 -8.96 -10.16 10.57
CA LYS A 11 -9.97 -9.11 10.46
C LYS A 11 -9.32 -7.81 10.00
N ILE A 12 -9.91 -7.14 9.01
CA ILE A 12 -9.51 -5.80 8.59
C ILE A 12 -10.11 -4.79 9.58
N ALA A 13 -9.32 -3.79 9.96
CA ALA A 13 -9.71 -2.71 10.85
C ALA A 13 -9.24 -1.36 10.32
N ASP A 14 -9.69 -0.28 10.94
CA ASP A 14 -9.34 1.10 10.60
C ASP A 14 -9.71 1.51 9.17
N PHE A 15 -10.96 1.96 9.03
CA PHE A 15 -11.56 2.44 7.77
C PHE A 15 -11.51 3.97 7.65
N GLY A 16 -10.66 4.66 8.43
CA GLY A 16 -10.61 6.13 8.45
C GLY A 16 -10.20 6.78 7.13
N LEU A 17 -9.54 6.02 6.25
CA LEU A 17 -9.16 6.42 4.89
C LEU A 17 -9.98 5.72 3.80
N SER A 18 -10.98 4.92 4.18
CA SER A 18 -11.80 4.18 3.22
C SER A 18 -12.77 5.11 2.52
N ILE A 19 -12.96 4.86 1.23
CA ILE A 19 -13.85 5.64 0.36
C ILE A 19 -15.09 4.79 0.03
N VAL A 20 -16.26 5.38 0.23
CA VAL A 20 -17.52 4.82 -0.26
C VAL A 20 -17.77 5.37 -1.66
N PHE A 21 -18.05 4.47 -2.59
CA PHE A 21 -18.37 4.82 -3.97
C PHE A 21 -19.76 5.45 -4.03
N ASP A 22 -19.82 6.74 -4.39
CA ASP A 22 -21.06 7.44 -4.71
C ASP A 22 -20.86 8.22 -6.02
N GLU A 23 -21.94 8.41 -6.78
CA GLU A 23 -21.95 9.00 -8.12
C GLU A 23 -21.43 10.45 -8.14
N ASN A 24 -21.32 11.09 -6.98
CA ASN A 24 -20.83 12.46 -6.79
C ASN A 24 -19.38 12.56 -6.28
N PHE A 25 -18.53 11.56 -6.55
CA PHE A 25 -17.16 11.52 -6.04
C PHE A 25 -16.31 12.71 -6.55
N PHE A 26 -16.16 13.74 -5.72
CA PHE A 26 -15.19 14.82 -5.93
C PHE A 26 -13.84 14.40 -5.36
N SER A 27 -12.84 14.30 -6.24
CA SER A 27 -11.50 13.81 -5.91
C SER A 27 -10.68 14.83 -5.11
N PHE A 28 -10.86 14.86 -3.79
CA PHE A 28 -9.82 15.36 -2.89
C PHE A 28 -9.06 14.18 -2.32
N TYR A 29 -8.16 13.60 -3.13
CA TYR A 29 -7.17 12.65 -2.61
C TYR A 29 -6.03 13.48 -2.01
N THR A 30 -5.85 13.38 -0.70
CA THR A 30 -4.57 13.74 -0.09
C THR A 30 -3.83 12.42 0.07
N VAL A 31 -2.58 12.34 -0.41
CA VAL A 31 -1.70 11.20 -0.10
C VAL A 31 -1.55 11.16 1.43
N THR A 32 -2.35 10.31 2.05
CA THR A 32 -2.43 10.11 3.49
C THR A 32 -2.37 8.61 3.70
N GLY A 33 -1.41 8.18 4.51
CA GLY A 33 -1.11 6.76 4.68
C GLY A 33 0.37 6.50 4.92
N SER A 34 0.70 5.24 5.17
CA SER A 34 2.09 4.79 5.31
C SER A 34 2.71 4.61 3.92
N VAL A 35 3.60 5.53 3.52
CA VAL A 35 4.19 5.62 2.16
C VAL A 35 4.67 4.27 1.60
N GLY A 36 5.23 3.38 2.43
CA GLY A 36 5.70 2.07 1.99
C GLY A 36 4.61 1.14 1.42
N PHE A 37 3.33 1.43 1.64
CA PHE A 37 2.18 0.66 1.14
C PHE A 37 1.46 1.37 -0.02
N CYS A 38 1.86 2.60 -0.36
CA CYS A 38 1.22 3.36 -1.43
C CYS A 38 1.66 2.85 -2.80
N ALA A 39 0.68 2.73 -3.70
CA ALA A 39 0.92 2.34 -5.08
C ALA A 39 1.60 3.47 -5.87
N PRO A 40 2.41 3.15 -6.90
CA PRO A 40 3.17 4.15 -7.66
C PRO A 40 2.26 5.20 -8.33
N GLU A 41 1.08 4.82 -8.79
CA GLU A 41 0.08 5.72 -9.38
C GLU A 41 -0.46 6.77 -8.39
N LEU A 42 -0.45 6.48 -7.09
CA LEU A 42 -0.81 7.44 -6.04
C LEU A 42 0.33 8.41 -5.70
N LEU A 43 1.57 8.03 -6.01
CA LEU A 43 2.78 8.80 -5.71
C LEU A 43 3.27 9.64 -6.90
N SER A 44 2.83 9.29 -8.11
CA SER A 44 3.16 10.00 -9.34
C SER A 44 2.57 11.40 -9.37
N LYS A 45 3.36 12.38 -9.86
CA LYS A 45 2.92 13.77 -10.05
C LYS A 45 1.90 13.95 -11.17
N ASN A 46 1.75 12.95 -12.04
CA ASN A 46 0.79 12.99 -13.16
C ASN A 46 -0.56 12.45 -12.70
N SER A 47 -1.22 13.19 -11.84
CA SER A 47 -2.50 12.81 -11.25
C SER A 47 -3.72 13.07 -12.15
N SER A 48 -3.49 13.46 -13.41
CA SER A 48 -4.52 13.69 -14.41
C SER A 48 -5.28 12.43 -14.83
N ASP A 49 -4.71 11.24 -14.61
CA ASP A 49 -5.34 9.95 -14.92
C ASP A 49 -5.88 9.22 -13.67
N PHE A 50 -5.87 9.89 -12.51
CA PHE A 50 -6.36 9.30 -11.28
C PHE A 50 -7.88 9.16 -11.33
N ASN A 51 -8.36 7.93 -11.39
CA ASN A 51 -9.78 7.61 -11.44
C ASN A 51 -10.16 6.60 -10.35
N LEU A 52 -11.44 6.25 -10.29
CA LEU A 52 -11.94 5.30 -9.31
C LEU A 52 -11.27 3.92 -9.41
N HIS A 53 -10.96 3.48 -10.64
CA HIS A 53 -10.27 2.21 -10.86
C HIS A 53 -8.84 2.25 -10.29
N SER A 54 -8.17 3.41 -10.31
CA SER A 54 -6.86 3.62 -9.66
C SER A 54 -6.90 3.36 -8.15
N LEU A 55 -8.00 3.68 -7.46
CA LEU A 55 -8.15 3.38 -6.03
C LEU A 55 -8.21 1.88 -5.76
N PHE A 56 -9.02 1.14 -6.52
CA PHE A 56 -9.14 -0.31 -6.36
C PHE A 56 -7.82 -1.04 -6.61
N ILE A 57 -7.09 -0.68 -7.67
CA ILE A 57 -5.80 -1.31 -7.96
C ILE A 57 -4.74 -0.95 -6.90
N SER A 58 -4.86 0.22 -6.27
CA SER A 58 -3.96 0.62 -5.19
C SER A 58 -4.14 -0.23 -3.93
N ASP A 59 -5.35 -0.70 -3.64
CA ASP A 59 -5.59 -1.67 -2.55
C ASP A 59 -4.89 -3.01 -2.83
N ILE A 60 -4.91 -3.48 -4.09
CA ILE A 60 -4.21 -4.70 -4.51
C ILE A 60 -2.70 -4.56 -4.33
N TRP A 61 -2.14 -3.40 -4.68
CA TRP A 61 -0.73 -3.10 -4.42
C TRP A 61 -0.41 -3.17 -2.93
N SER A 62 -1.21 -2.51 -2.09
CA SER A 62 -1.01 -2.50 -0.64
C SER A 62 -1.07 -3.91 -0.02
N LEU A 63 -1.92 -4.79 -0.57
CA LEU A 63 -2.02 -6.19 -0.18
C LEU A 63 -0.74 -6.96 -0.57
N GLY A 64 -0.18 -6.71 -1.75
CA GLY A 64 1.09 -7.28 -2.19
C GLY A 64 2.25 -6.90 -1.28
N VAL A 65 2.37 -5.62 -0.92
CA VAL A 65 3.35 -5.13 0.08
C VAL A 65 3.13 -5.82 1.43
N THR A 66 1.88 -5.94 1.87
CA THR A 66 1.54 -6.61 3.13
C THR A 66 1.96 -8.08 3.12
N LEU A 67 1.69 -8.80 2.02
CA LEU A 67 2.13 -10.19 1.86
C LEU A 67 3.66 -10.30 1.91
N TYR A 68 4.37 -9.40 1.22
CA TYR A 68 5.83 -9.33 1.29
C TYR A 68 6.30 -9.16 2.74
N CYS A 69 5.70 -8.25 3.50
CA CYS A 69 6.03 -8.05 4.92
C CYS A 69 5.78 -9.31 5.76
N LEU A 70 4.70 -10.06 5.49
CA LEU A 70 4.41 -11.30 6.21
C LEU A 70 5.44 -12.40 5.92
N VAL A 71 5.97 -12.46 4.70
CA VAL A 71 6.96 -13.47 4.30
C VAL A 71 8.37 -13.09 4.74
N TYR A 72 8.77 -11.82 4.59
CA TYR A 72 10.15 -11.37 4.75
C TYR A 72 10.40 -10.48 5.97
N GLY A 73 9.34 -10.07 6.69
CA GLY A 73 9.44 -9.25 7.91
C GLY A 73 9.77 -7.79 7.71
N ASN A 74 10.02 -7.36 6.48
CA ASN A 74 10.44 -6.01 6.13
C ASN A 74 9.59 -5.50 4.96
N LEU A 75 9.59 -4.18 4.73
CA LEU A 75 8.99 -3.62 3.52
C LEU A 75 9.85 -3.97 2.28
N PRO A 76 9.24 -4.06 1.09
CA PRO A 76 9.98 -4.30 -0.15
C PRO A 76 10.94 -3.15 -0.50
N TRP A 77 10.60 -1.93 -0.09
CA TRP A 77 11.45 -0.74 -0.21
C TRP A 77 11.57 -0.04 1.14
N THR A 78 12.80 0.17 1.59
CA THR A 78 13.10 0.84 2.86
C THR A 78 14.25 1.81 2.67
N HIS A 79 14.08 3.05 3.13
CA HIS A 79 15.15 4.03 3.18
C HIS A 79 14.93 5.00 4.35
N LYS A 80 15.99 5.68 4.81
CA LYS A 80 15.89 6.71 5.86
C LYS A 80 15.16 7.97 5.39
N ASN A 81 15.20 8.23 4.10
CA ASN A 81 14.58 9.38 3.46
C ASN A 81 13.32 8.93 2.71
N VAL A 82 12.18 9.52 3.06
CA VAL A 82 10.88 9.21 2.43
C VAL A 82 10.90 9.46 0.93
N MET A 83 11.61 10.49 0.45
CA MET A 83 11.70 10.77 -0.98
C MET A 83 12.41 9.66 -1.74
N GLU A 84 13.38 8.99 -1.11
CA GLU A 84 14.08 7.85 -1.71
C GLU A 84 13.24 6.57 -1.65
N VAL A 85 12.36 6.42 -0.64
CA VAL A 85 11.34 5.35 -0.65
C VAL A 85 10.38 5.55 -1.83
N ILE A 86 9.89 6.76 -2.04
CA ILE A 86 8.99 7.09 -3.15
C ILE A 86 9.69 6.83 -4.49
N ASP A 87 10.93 7.29 -4.67
CA ASP A 87 11.69 7.07 -5.89
C ASP A 87 11.86 5.58 -6.19
N ASN A 88 12.17 4.77 -5.17
CA ASN A 88 12.29 3.33 -5.32
C ASN A 88 10.96 2.65 -5.65
N ILE A 89 9.83 3.08 -5.06
CA ILE A 89 8.50 2.56 -5.42
C ILE A 89 8.18 2.85 -6.89
N LEU A 90 8.57 4.01 -7.40
CA LEU A 90 8.30 4.43 -8.78
C LEU A 90 9.22 3.77 -9.80
N ASN A 91 10.49 3.52 -9.44
CA ASN A 91 11.56 3.25 -10.40
C ASN A 91 12.30 1.92 -10.19
N SER A 92 12.02 1.18 -9.11
CA SER A 92 12.76 -0.04 -8.74
C SER A 92 11.84 -1.23 -8.52
N ILE A 93 12.30 -2.44 -8.84
CA ILE A 93 11.62 -3.68 -8.48
C ILE A 93 11.96 -4.10 -7.03
N PRO A 94 11.04 -4.77 -6.33
CA PRO A 94 11.31 -5.28 -4.99
C PRO A 94 12.36 -6.40 -5.05
N ILE A 95 13.26 -6.42 -4.06
CA ILE A 95 14.25 -7.49 -3.89
C ILE A 95 13.58 -8.61 -3.11
N PHE A 96 13.68 -9.86 -3.57
CA PHE A 96 13.16 -11.02 -2.85
C PHE A 96 14.33 -11.81 -2.24
N PRO A 97 14.54 -11.72 -0.91
CA PRO A 97 15.55 -12.52 -0.24
C PRO A 97 15.30 -14.02 -0.41
N SER A 98 16.38 -14.82 -0.37
CA SER A 98 16.28 -16.28 -0.35
C SER A 98 15.77 -16.82 0.99
N GLU A 99 15.96 -16.05 2.06
CA GLU A 99 15.51 -16.39 3.42
C GLU A 99 14.19 -15.69 3.72
N TYR A 100 13.27 -16.41 4.35
CA TYR A 100 11.95 -15.92 4.78
C TYR A 100 11.77 -16.21 6.27
N ILE A 101 10.88 -15.46 6.91
CA ILE A 101 10.56 -15.66 8.32
C ILE A 101 9.89 -17.01 8.50
N THR A 102 10.34 -17.74 9.51
CA THR A 102 9.70 -18.96 10.01
C THR A 102 8.98 -18.63 11.32
N PHE A 103 7.69 -18.99 11.40
CA PHE A 103 6.82 -18.77 12.57
C PHE A 103 6.70 -20.06 13.40
#